data_AF-A0A838T7F1-F1
#
_entry.id   AF-A0A838T7F1-F1
#
_cell.length_a   1.000
_cell.length_b   1.000
_cell.length_c   1.000
_cell.angle_alpha   90.00
_cell.angle_beta   90.00
_cell.angle_gamma   90.00
#
_symmetry.space_group_name_H-M   'P 1'
#
loop_
_entity.id
_entity.type
_entity.pdbx_description
1 polymer ?
#
loop_
_entity_poly.entity_id
_entity_poly.type
_entity_poly.pdbx_seq_one_letter_code
_entity_poly.pdbx_strand_id
1 'polypeptide(L)'
;MKTIFFFFLLLTGSFALVHAQTIACGEVSSYVGQSITICTEVKGVSVDSAIKQIPTLLFLCAPYPHQVLNVVIRKDVAAKFPTSPTTWNGKQICVTGTISLYKGKPEIVVKNKDQIIIH
;
A
#
# COMPACT_ATOMS: atom_id res chain seq x y z
N MET A 1 44.09 43.90 -12.80
CA MET A 1 44.75 42.66 -12.33
C MET A 1 44.36 42.48 -10.87
N LYS A 2 43.68 41.45 -10.35
CA LYS A 2 43.25 40.10 -10.76
C LYS A 2 41.91 39.86 -10.05
N THR A 3 40.82 39.59 -10.76
CA THR A 3 40.07 38.31 -10.69
C THR A 3 40.28 37.54 -9.39
N ILE A 4 39.21 37.33 -8.62
CA ILE A 4 38.84 36.02 -8.06
C ILE A 4 37.35 36.05 -7.70
N PHE A 5 36.60 35.29 -8.47
CA PHE A 5 35.19 34.98 -8.33
C PHE A 5 35.16 33.63 -7.61
N PHE A 6 34.91 33.58 -6.30
CA PHE A 6 34.71 32.30 -5.59
C PHE A 6 33.22 32.04 -5.48
N PHE A 7 32.69 31.43 -6.54
CA PHE A 7 31.39 30.77 -6.57
C PHE A 7 31.64 29.30 -6.24
N PHE A 8 31.26 28.81 -5.05
CA PHE A 8 31.19 27.37 -4.81
C PHE A 8 30.05 27.00 -3.86
N LEU A 9 28.86 26.93 -4.46
CA LEU A 9 27.90 25.82 -4.40
C LEU A 9 27.69 25.16 -3.02
N LEU A 10 26.75 25.71 -2.25
CA LEU A 10 26.05 24.99 -1.18
C LEU A 10 25.27 23.82 -1.79
N LEU A 11 25.80 22.61 -1.66
CA LEU A 11 25.09 21.37 -1.97
C LEU A 11 24.07 21.12 -0.85
N THR A 12 22.95 21.83 -0.87
CA THR A 12 21.81 21.50 -0.01
C THR A 12 21.14 20.24 -0.55
N GLY A 13 21.56 19.09 -0.02
CA GLY A 13 20.91 17.81 -0.24
C GLY A 13 19.44 17.92 0.17
N SER A 14 18.57 18.09 -0.82
CA SER A 14 17.14 18.12 -0.63
C SER A 14 16.69 16.69 -0.37
N PHE A 15 16.63 16.29 0.90
CA PHE A 15 15.90 15.08 1.27
C PHE A 15 14.45 15.30 0.86
N ALA A 16 14.04 14.67 -0.25
CA ALA A 16 12.64 14.63 -0.62
C ALA A 16 11.91 13.86 0.48
N LEU A 17 11.22 14.59 1.36
CA LEU A 17 10.26 14.01 2.28
C LEU A 17 9.19 13.37 1.40
N VAL A 18 9.24 12.03 1.28
CA VAL A 18 8.15 11.24 0.71
C VAL A 18 6.97 11.40 1.67
N HIS A 19 6.18 12.45 1.46
CA HIS A 19 4.91 12.60 2.13
C HIS A 19 4.05 11.44 1.66
N ALA A 20 3.73 10.52 2.57
CA ALA A 20 2.68 9.54 2.36
C ALA A 20 1.39 10.33 2.19
N GLN A 21 1.01 10.61 0.95
CA GLN A 21 -0.21 11.34 0.64
C GLN A 21 -1.36 10.44 1.11
N THR A 22 -2.05 10.84 2.16
CA THR A 22 -3.21 10.11 2.68
C THR A 22 -4.33 10.23 1.68
N ILE A 23 -4.35 9.34 0.69
CA ILE A 23 -5.39 9.33 -0.33
C ILE A 23 -6.69 8.95 0.37
N ALA A 24 -7.67 9.86 0.27
CA ALA A 24 -8.99 9.63 0.83
C ALA A 24 -9.57 8.40 0.13
N CYS A 25 -10.22 7.54 0.91
CA CYS A 25 -10.83 6.31 0.41
C CYS A 25 -11.75 6.52 -0.80
N GLY A 26 -12.42 7.68 -0.91
CA GLY A 26 -13.29 8.00 -2.05
C GLY A 26 -12.57 8.24 -3.38
N GLU A 27 -11.26 8.47 -3.37
CA GLU A 27 -10.49 8.85 -4.57
C GLU A 27 -9.70 7.70 -5.18
N VAL A 28 -9.65 6.52 -4.55
CA VAL A 28 -8.84 5.37 -4.95
C VAL A 28 -9.00 5.03 -6.44
N SER A 29 -10.23 5.06 -6.97
CA SER A 29 -10.51 4.76 -8.38
C SER A 29 -9.85 5.72 -9.36
N SER A 30 -9.58 6.97 -8.97
CA SER A 30 -8.90 7.96 -9.80
C SER A 30 -7.40 7.66 -10.00
N TYR A 31 -6.85 6.74 -9.20
CA TYR A 31 -5.44 6.36 -9.22
C TYR A 31 -5.19 4.98 -9.87
N VAL A 32 -6.18 4.42 -10.58
CA VAL A 32 -5.98 3.19 -11.37
C VAL A 32 -4.79 3.37 -12.33
N GLY A 33 -3.88 2.38 -12.34
CA GLY A 33 -2.64 2.39 -13.10
C GLY A 33 -1.46 3.07 -12.39
N GLN A 34 -1.69 3.78 -11.28
CA GLN A 34 -0.64 4.46 -10.52
C GLN A 34 -0.20 3.66 -9.31
N SER A 35 1.08 3.78 -8.95
CA SER A 35 1.62 3.24 -7.70
C SER A 35 1.55 4.29 -6.61
N ILE A 36 0.76 4.03 -5.58
CA ILE A 36 0.52 4.96 -4.47
C ILE A 36 0.63 4.24 -3.12
N THR A 37 0.66 5.01 -2.04
CA THR A 37 0.55 4.51 -0.66
C THR A 37 -0.80 4.92 -0.07
N ILE A 38 -1.55 3.97 0.49
CA ILE A 38 -2.81 4.22 1.19
C ILE A 38 -2.66 3.74 2.63
N CYS A 39 -2.90 4.64 3.59
CA CYS A 39 -2.92 4.33 5.02
C CYS A 39 -4.34 4.34 5.54
N THR A 40 -4.85 3.19 6.00
CA THR A 40 -6.21 3.06 6.50
C THR A 40 -6.39 1.79 7.34
N GLU A 41 -7.53 1.70 8.02
CA GLU A 41 -7.88 0.56 8.84
C GLU A 41 -8.37 -0.58 7.94
N VAL A 42 -7.93 -1.80 8.26
CA VAL A 42 -8.48 -3.00 7.64
C VAL A 42 -9.90 -3.24 8.15
N LYS A 43 -10.89 -3.14 7.26
CA LYS A 43 -12.32 -3.31 7.57
C LYS A 43 -12.82 -4.74 7.43
N GLY A 44 -11.99 -5.63 6.91
CA GLY A 44 -12.31 -7.05 6.83
C GLY A 44 -11.13 -7.85 6.30
N VAL A 45 -11.11 -9.13 6.64
CA VAL A 45 -10.14 -10.09 6.12
C VAL A 45 -10.89 -11.32 5.63
N SER A 46 -10.51 -11.84 4.48
CA SER A 46 -11.05 -13.07 3.92
C SER A 46 -9.92 -14.00 3.50
N VAL A 47 -10.06 -15.26 3.89
CA VAL A 47 -9.25 -16.38 3.43
C VAL A 47 -10.21 -17.52 3.14
N ASP A 48 -10.05 -18.17 2.00
CA ASP A 48 -10.72 -19.45 1.78
C ASP A 48 -9.81 -20.57 2.32
N SER A 49 -10.14 -21.03 3.52
CA SER A 49 -9.41 -22.07 4.24
C SER A 49 -9.40 -23.43 3.52
N ALA A 50 -10.33 -23.65 2.57
CA ALA A 50 -10.46 -24.93 1.87
C ALA A 50 -9.51 -25.05 0.66
N ILE A 51 -8.97 -23.93 0.16
CA ILE A 51 -8.16 -23.91 -1.06
C ILE A 51 -6.73 -23.51 -0.72
N LYS A 52 -5.80 -24.48 -0.82
CA LYS A 52 -4.38 -24.39 -0.42
C LYS A 52 -3.59 -23.18 -0.96
N GLN A 53 -4.08 -22.52 -2.02
CA GLN A 53 -3.40 -21.46 -2.75
C GLN A 53 -4.13 -20.10 -2.74
N ILE A 54 -5.27 -19.98 -2.03
CA ILE A 54 -6.00 -18.70 -2.06
C ILE A 54 -5.23 -17.61 -1.29
N PRO A 55 -5.09 -16.41 -1.87
CA PRO A 55 -4.45 -15.28 -1.20
C PRO A 55 -5.29 -14.80 -0.01
N THR A 56 -4.64 -14.23 1.00
CA THR A 56 -5.34 -13.46 2.01
C THR A 56 -5.82 -12.15 1.38
N LEU A 57 -7.11 -11.88 1.46
CA LEU A 57 -7.72 -10.63 1.01
C LEU A 57 -7.94 -9.72 2.20
N LEU A 58 -7.48 -8.47 2.11
CA LEU A 58 -7.85 -7.41 3.03
C LEU A 58 -8.84 -6.47 2.35
N PHE A 59 -9.86 -6.07 3.07
CA PHE A 59 -10.86 -5.10 2.63
C PHE A 59 -10.59 -3.77 3.31
N LEU A 60 -10.32 -2.74 2.52
CA LEU A 60 -9.98 -1.42 3.02
C LEU A 60 -11.12 -0.44 2.77
N CYS A 61 -11.15 0.63 3.59
CA CYS A 61 -12.09 1.75 3.54
C CYS A 61 -13.56 1.42 3.91
N ALA A 62 -14.05 0.26 3.52
CA ALA A 62 -15.38 -0.25 3.88
C ALA A 62 -15.34 -1.79 3.96
N PRO A 63 -16.24 -2.41 4.74
CA PRO A 63 -16.34 -3.86 4.82
C PRO A 63 -16.88 -4.46 3.51
N TYR A 64 -16.61 -5.75 3.29
CA TYR A 64 -17.25 -6.50 2.21
C TYR A 64 -18.78 -6.50 2.34
N PRO A 65 -19.56 -6.42 1.24
CA PRO A 65 -19.15 -6.38 -0.18
C PRO A 65 -18.91 -4.97 -0.76
N HIS A 66 -18.91 -3.94 0.09
CA HIS A 66 -18.83 -2.52 -0.27
C HIS A 66 -17.42 -1.93 -0.16
N GLN A 67 -16.40 -2.76 0.00
CA GLN A 67 -15.02 -2.32 0.11
C GLN A 67 -14.59 -1.52 -1.11
N VAL A 68 -13.83 -0.44 -0.88
CA VAL A 68 -13.34 0.42 -1.97
C VAL A 68 -12.08 -0.14 -2.60
N LEU A 69 -11.24 -0.79 -1.79
CA LEU A 69 -9.98 -1.37 -2.23
C LEU A 69 -9.80 -2.76 -1.64
N ASN A 70 -9.42 -3.71 -2.48
CA ASN A 70 -8.93 -5.02 -2.07
C ASN A 70 -7.41 -5.01 -2.02
N VAL A 71 -6.82 -5.62 -1.00
CA VAL A 71 -5.38 -5.94 -0.97
C VAL A 71 -5.24 -7.45 -1.04
N VAL A 72 -4.52 -7.92 -2.05
CA VAL A 72 -4.27 -9.35 -2.28
C VAL A 72 -2.88 -9.69 -1.80
N ILE A 73 -2.79 -10.52 -0.76
CA ILE A 73 -1.53 -11.02 -0.22
C ILE A 73 -1.44 -12.50 -0.56
N ARG A 74 -0.58 -12.84 -1.53
CA ARG A 74 -0.30 -14.24 -1.85
C ARG A 74 0.32 -14.97 -0.66
N LYS A 75 0.08 -16.27 -0.56
CA LYS A 75 0.56 -17.13 0.55
C LYS A 75 2.07 -17.05 0.80
N ASP A 76 2.87 -17.02 -0.27
CA ASP A 76 4.33 -16.91 -0.20
C ASP A 76 4.80 -15.55 0.34
N VAL A 77 4.01 -14.49 0.15
CA VAL A 77 4.26 -13.17 0.74
C VAL A 77 3.73 -13.11 2.17
N ALA A 78 2.54 -13.66 2.42
CA ALA A 78 1.93 -13.74 3.75
C ALA A 78 2.86 -14.44 4.76
N ALA A 79 3.52 -15.52 4.35
CA ALA A 79 4.46 -16.28 5.17
C ALA A 79 5.74 -15.50 5.56
N LYS A 80 6.01 -14.35 4.93
CA LYS A 80 7.16 -13.49 5.24
C LYS A 80 6.85 -12.47 6.33
N PHE A 81 5.59 -12.31 6.73
CA PHE A 81 5.22 -11.43 7.84
C PHE A 81 5.39 -12.16 9.18
N PRO A 82 5.79 -11.43 10.25
CA PRO A 82 5.93 -12.02 11.58
C PRO A 82 4.57 -12.42 12.18
N THR A 83 3.50 -11.72 11.80
CA THR A 83 2.12 -12.03 12.17
C THR A 83 1.31 -12.33 10.92
N SER A 84 0.44 -13.35 11.00
CA SER A 84 -0.41 -13.73 9.87
C SER A 84 -1.33 -12.56 9.47
N PRO A 85 -1.43 -12.20 8.18
CA PRO A 85 -2.38 -11.19 7.71
C PRO A 85 -3.84 -11.47 8.05
N THR A 86 -4.17 -12.71 8.39
CA THR A 86 -5.51 -13.12 8.87
C THR A 86 -5.93 -12.45 10.18
N THR A 87 -4.98 -11.95 10.96
CA THR A 87 -5.24 -11.31 12.26
C THR A 87 -5.32 -9.78 12.16
N TRP A 88 -5.20 -9.22 10.96
CA TRP A 88 -5.06 -7.78 10.78
C TRP A 88 -6.39 -7.03 10.71
N ASN A 89 -7.52 -7.70 10.90
CA ASN A 89 -8.82 -7.01 10.98
C ASN A 89 -8.81 -5.94 12.08
N GLY A 90 -9.21 -4.72 11.76
CA GLY A 90 -9.18 -3.56 12.65
C GLY A 90 -7.79 -2.95 12.87
N LYS A 91 -6.72 -3.45 12.24
CA LYS A 91 -5.39 -2.85 12.31
C LYS A 91 -5.27 -1.67 11.35
N GLN A 92 -4.53 -0.66 11.76
CA GLN A 92 -4.09 0.42 10.87
C GLN A 92 -2.89 -0.05 10.07
N ILE A 93 -2.98 0.03 8.75
CA ILE A 93 -1.89 -0.34 7.86
C ILE A 93 -1.65 0.76 6.83
N CYS A 94 -0.41 0.84 6.33
CA CYS A 94 -0.09 1.53 5.08
C CYS A 94 0.29 0.49 4.03
N VAL A 95 -0.40 0.50 2.89
CA VAL A 95 -0.11 -0.38 1.74
C VAL A 95 0.37 0.44 0.55
N THR A 96 1.48 0.04 -0.06
CA THR A 96 2.05 0.67 -1.25
C THR A 96 1.99 -0.27 -2.44
N GLY A 97 1.42 0.19 -3.56
CA GLY A 97 1.44 -0.58 -4.80
C GLY A 97 0.61 0.05 -5.91
N THR A 98 0.69 -0.58 -7.09
CA THR A 98 -0.11 -0.19 -8.26
C THR A 98 -1.57 -0.57 -8.06
N ILE A 99 -2.47 0.40 -8.19
CA ILE A 99 -3.91 0.11 -8.24
C ILE A 99 -4.25 -0.47 -9.60
N SER A 100 -4.85 -1.64 -9.59
CA SER A 100 -5.40 -2.33 -10.76
C SER A 100 -6.90 -2.58 -10.56
N LEU A 101 -7.59 -3.01 -11.61
CA LEU A 101 -9.00 -3.40 -11.53
C LEU A 101 -9.13 -4.92 -11.66
N TYR A 102 -9.78 -5.54 -10.68
CA TYR A 102 -10.24 -6.93 -10.77
C TYR A 102 -11.76 -6.95 -10.75
N LYS A 103 -12.37 -7.44 -11.84
CA LYS A 103 -13.83 -7.43 -12.04
C LYS A 103 -14.48 -6.06 -11.76
N GLY A 104 -13.80 -4.99 -12.18
CA GLY A 104 -14.27 -3.61 -12.01
C GLY A 104 -14.06 -3.00 -10.61
N LYS A 105 -13.45 -3.72 -9.66
CA LYS A 105 -13.13 -3.21 -8.32
C LYS A 105 -11.63 -2.91 -8.18
N PRO A 106 -11.23 -1.78 -7.56
CA PRO A 106 -9.83 -1.49 -7.26
C PRO A 106 -9.15 -2.57 -6.41
N GLU A 107 -7.90 -2.87 -6.76
CA GLU A 107 -7.09 -3.88 -6.10
C GLU A 107 -5.58 -3.54 -6.14
N ILE A 108 -4.89 -3.82 -5.04
CA ILE A 108 -3.43 -3.87 -4.98
C ILE A 108 -3.00 -5.32 -4.72
N VAL A 109 -2.20 -5.88 -5.64
CA VAL A 109 -1.54 -7.18 -5.46
C VAL A 109 -0.16 -6.98 -4.84
N VAL A 110 0.03 -7.51 -3.64
CA VAL A 110 1.26 -7.36 -2.86
C VAL A 110 2.30 -8.37 -3.36
N LYS A 111 3.47 -7.88 -3.72
CA LYS A 111 4.59 -8.68 -4.24
C LYS A 111 5.64 -8.95 -3.18
N ASN A 112 5.85 -8.01 -2.25
CA ASN A 112 6.84 -8.09 -1.18
C ASN A 112 6.27 -7.59 0.15
N LYS A 113 6.78 -8.13 1.28
CA LYS A 113 6.28 -7.78 2.61
C LYS A 113 6.43 -6.29 2.93
N ASP A 114 7.48 -5.65 2.42
CA ASP A 114 7.82 -4.25 2.73
C ASP A 114 6.86 -3.24 2.10
N GLN A 115 5.95 -3.70 1.23
CA GLN A 115 4.84 -2.91 0.71
C GLN A 115 3.72 -2.72 1.74
N ILE A 116 3.75 -3.40 2.88
CA ILE A 116 2.80 -3.20 3.96
C ILE A 116 3.54 -2.87 5.25
N ILE A 117 3.13 -1.75 5.86
CA ILE A 117 3.54 -1.34 7.20
C ILE A 117 2.32 -1.46 8.11
N ILE A 118 2.48 -2.09 9.27
CA ILE A 118 1.42 -2.27 10.27
C ILE A 118 1.73 -1.33 11.44
N HIS A 119 0.72 -0.61 11.93
CA HIS A 119 0.81 0.29 13.08
C HIS A 119 0.13 -0.28 14.33
#